data_AF-A0A519BBJ0-F1
#
_entry.id   AF-A0A519BBJ0-F1
#
_cell.length_a   1.000
_cell.length_b   1.000
_cell.length_c   1.000
_cell.angle_alpha   90.00
_cell.angle_beta   90.00
_cell.angle_gamma   90.00
#
_symmetry.space_group_name_H-M   'P 1'
#
loop_
_entity.id
_entity.type
_entity.pdbx_description
1 polymer ?
#
loop_
_entity_poly.entity_id
_entity_poly.type
_entity_poly.pdbx_seq_one_letter_code
_entity_poly.pdbx_strand_id
1 'polypeptide(L)' 'MINFNIIIIESVIYIIVSIFIGFLLRHEDLKRIKRLILLFYLVIGIAVYSILYFIALSVVMLFVTVFILKFYEY' A
#
# COMPACT_ATOMS: atom_id res chain seq x y z
N MET A 1 -22.39 -0.02 -14.53
CA MET A 1 -22.65 0.96 -13.45
C MET A 1 -21.43 0.98 -12.56
N ILE A 2 -20.74 2.11 -12.42
CA ILE A 2 -19.61 2.22 -11.50
C ILE A 2 -20.17 2.02 -10.08
N ASN A 3 -19.70 1.00 -9.36
CA ASN A 3 -20.16 0.72 -8.02
C ASN A 3 -19.41 1.63 -7.03
N PHE A 4 -19.96 2.82 -6.78
CA PHE A 4 -19.36 3.84 -5.90
C PHE A 4 -18.98 3.30 -4.52
N ASN A 5 -19.73 2.33 -3.97
CA ASN A 5 -19.40 1.73 -2.68
C ASN A 5 -18.05 1.01 -2.70
N ILE A 6 -17.70 0.34 -3.80
CA ILE A 6 -16.43 -0.36 -3.95
C ILE A 6 -15.26 0.63 -3.93
N ILE A 7 -15.39 1.72 -4.71
CA ILE A 7 -14.35 2.76 -4.79
C ILE A 7 -14.11 3.41 -3.42
N ILE A 8 -15.19 3.68 -2.66
CA ILE A 8 -15.08 4.25 -1.31
C ILE A 8 -14.31 3.29 -0.40
N ILE A 9 -14.65 2.00 -0.42
CA ILE A 9 -13.98 0.98 0.40
C ILE A 9 -12.50 0.85 0.02
N GLU A 10 -12.17 0.75 -1.27
CA GLU A 10 -10.79 0.66 -1.76
C GLU A 10 -9.97 1.89 -1.37
N SER A 11 -10.56 3.09 -1.46
CA SER A 11 -9.92 4.33 -1.04
C SER A 11 -9.63 4.36 0.45
N VAL A 12 -10.58 3.91 1.29
CA VAL A 12 -10.38 3.80 2.75
C VAL A 12 -9.25 2.82 3.08
N ILE A 13 -9.24 1.64 2.45
CA ILE A 13 -8.18 0.64 2.63
C ILE A 13 -6.83 1.23 2.20
N TYR A 14 -6.77 1.88 1.04
CA TYR A 14 -5.56 2.50 0.53
C TYR A 14 -4.98 3.53 1.51
N ILE A 15 -5.82 4.40 2.07
CA ILE A 15 -5.41 5.42 3.03
C ILE A 15 -4.83 4.76 4.28
N ILE A 16 -5.51 3.76 4.83
CA ILE A 16 -5.06 3.04 6.04
C ILE A 16 -3.69 2.40 5.79
N VAL A 17 -3.54 1.64 4.71
CA VAL A 17 -2.27 0.97 4.36
C VAL A 17 -1.16 1.99 4.11
N SER A 18 -1.47 3.10 3.43
CA SER A 18 -0.50 4.16 3.17
C SER A 18 0.01 4.81 4.46
N ILE A 19 -0.85 4.97 5.47
CA ILE A 19 -0.44 5.46 6.80
C ILE A 19 0.51 4.47 7.46
N PHE A 20 0.19 3.17 7.45
CA PHE A 20 1.08 2.14 8.00
C PHE A 20 2.44 2.12 7.32
N ILE A 21 2.48 2.10 5.98
CA ILE A 21 3.73 2.14 5.22
C ILE A 21 4.50 3.44 5.50
N GLY A 22 3.79 4.56 5.61
CA GLY A 22 4.37 5.86 5.94
C GLY A 22 5.02 5.91 7.32
N PHE A 23 4.38 5.28 8.29
CA PHE A 23 4.89 5.14 9.66
C PHE A 23 6.08 4.20 9.75
N LEU A 24 5.99 3.04 9.10
CA LEU A 24 7.06 2.03 9.06
C LEU A 24 8.31 2.57 8.35
N LEU A 25 8.18 3.18 7.17
CA LEU A 25 9.29 3.72 6.38
C LEU A 25 9.50 5.21 6.66
N ARG A 26 9.62 5.58 7.93
CA ARG A 26 9.82 6.97 8.36
C ARG A 26 11.26 7.46 8.13
N HIS A 27 12.25 6.57 8.17
CA HIS A 27 13.66 6.92 8.01
C HIS A 27 13.95 7.63 6.67
N GLU A 28 14.87 8.60 6.70
CA GLU A 28 15.18 9.44 5.53
C GLU A 28 15.71 8.62 4.36
N ASP A 29 16.52 7.60 4.63
CA ASP A 29 17.10 6.71 3.63
C ASP A 29 16.02 5.88 2.92
N LEU A 30 14.94 5.54 3.62
CA LEU A 30 13.82 4.76 3.10
C LEU A 30 12.77 5.63 2.40
N LYS A 31 12.93 6.97 2.37
CA LYS A 31 11.95 7.90 1.78
C LYS A 31 11.72 7.66 0.29
N ARG A 32 12.77 7.30 -0.47
CA ARG A 32 12.65 6.94 -1.90
C ARG A 32 11.90 5.62 -2.08
N ILE A 33 12.24 4.61 -1.28
CA ILE A 33 11.62 3.28 -1.33
C ILE A 33 10.14 3.39 -0.96
N LYS A 34 9.81 4.11 0.12
CA LYS A 34 8.43 4.43 0.51
C LYS A 34 7.63 5.01 -0.66
N ARG A 35 8.20 6.01 -1.35
CA ARG A 35 7.51 6.67 -2.47
C ARG A 35 7.26 5.67 -3.61
N LEU A 36 8.22 4.81 -3.92
CA LEU A 36 8.06 3.77 -4.93
C LEU A 36 6.97 2.76 -4.54
N ILE A 37 6.99 2.24 -3.31
CA ILE A 37 5.99 1.30 -2.81
C ILE A 37 4.58 1.89 -2.90
N LEU A 38 4.38 3.11 -2.41
CA LEU A 38 3.07 3.77 -2.45
C LEU A 38 2.59 4.02 -3.89
N LEU A 39 3.51 4.40 -4.79
CA LEU A 39 3.17 4.65 -6.18
C LEU A 39 2.81 3.34 -6.91
N PHE A 40 3.57 2.27 -6.70
CA PHE A 40 3.22 0.94 -7.21
C PHE A 40 1.89 0.45 -6.63
N TYR A 41 1.67 0.64 -5.33
CA TYR A 41 0.43 0.27 -4.68
C TYR A 41 -0.77 1.00 -5.30
N LEU A 42 -0.63 2.29 -5.59
CA LEU A 42 -1.67 3.08 -6.25
C LEU A 42 -1.95 2.61 -7.68
N VAL A 43 -0.90 2.43 -8.49
CA VAL A 43 -1.03 2.03 -9.90
C VAL A 43 -1.68 0.65 -10.03
N ILE A 44 -1.19 -0.32 -9.25
CA ILE A 44 -1.75 -1.68 -9.25
C ILE A 44 -3.16 -1.65 -8.64
N GLY A 45 -3.37 -0.86 -7.58
CA GLY A 45 -4.67 -0.71 -6.94
C GLY A 45 -5.75 -0.22 -7.91
N ILE A 46 -5.45 0.76 -8.76
CA ILE A 46 -6.38 1.26 -9.78
C ILE A 46 -6.70 0.20 -10.84
N ALA A 47 -5.75 -0.68 -11.16
CA ALA A 47 -5.95 -1.74 -12.16
C ALA A 47 -6.79 -2.92 -11.64
N VAL A 48 -7.00 -3.01 -10.32
CA VAL A 48 -7.73 -4.10 -9.67
C VAL A 48 -9.17 -3.67 -9.40
N TYR A 49 -10.14 -4.28 -10.08
CA TYR A 49 -11.58 -3.97 -9.92
C TYR A 49 -12.31 -4.84 -8.88
N SER A 50 -11.57 -5.50 -7.99
CA SER A 50 -12.15 -6.43 -7.03
C SER A 50 -11.53 -6.27 -5.65
N ILE A 51 -12.42 -6.03 -4.67
CA ILE A 51 -12.08 -5.77 -3.26
C ILE A 51 -11.19 -6.88 -2.69
N LEU A 52 -11.46 -8.15 -3.01
CA LEU A 52 -10.67 -9.28 -2.49
C LEU A 52 -9.21 -9.20 -2.94
N TYR A 53 -8.99 -8.88 -4.22
CA TYR A 53 -7.64 -8.71 -4.75
C TYR A 53 -6.98 -7.45 -4.19
N PHE A 54 -7.74 -6.38 -3.95
CA PHE A 54 -7.23 -5.17 -3.34
C PHE A 54 -6.76 -5.42 -1.90
N ILE A 55 -7.54 -6.17 -1.11
CA ILE A 55 -7.16 -6.58 0.25
C ILE A 55 -5.90 -7.47 0.22
N ALA A 56 -5.84 -8.44 -0.68
CA ALA A 56 -4.66 -9.29 -0.83
C ALA A 56 -3.41 -8.45 -1.18
N LEU A 57 -3.54 -7.51 -2.12
CA LEU A 57 -2.48 -6.57 -2.49
C LEU A 57 -2.04 -5.73 -1.28
N SER A 58 -2.98 -5.18 -0.50
CA SER A 58 -2.68 -4.43 0.73
C SER A 58 -1.83 -5.22 1.71
N VAL A 59 -2.20 -6.48 1.95
CA VAL A 59 -1.46 -7.38 2.85
C VAL A 59 -0.05 -7.62 2.31
N VAL A 60 0.09 -7.91 1.01
CA VAL A 60 1.40 -8.09 0.37
C VAL A 60 2.26 -6.83 0.52
N MET A 61 1.70 -5.63 0.31
CA MET A 61 2.47 -4.39 0.44
C MET A 61 2.95 -4.13 1.87
N LEU A 62 2.16 -4.50 2.88
CA LEU A 62 2.60 -4.45 4.27
C LEU A 62 3.73 -5.45 4.55
N PHE A 63 3.64 -6.68 4.05
CA PHE A 63 4.72 -7.66 4.18
C PHE A 63 6.00 -7.21 3.50
N VAL A 64 5.91 -6.67 2.28
CA VAL A 64 7.06 -6.09 1.56
C VAL A 64 7.68 -4.96 2.38
N THR A 65 6.85 -4.10 2.97
CA THR A 65 7.33 -3.00 3.82
C THR A 65 8.09 -3.50 5.05
N VAL A 66 7.55 -4.51 5.74
CA VAL A 66 8.21 -5.14 6.89
C VAL A 66 9.50 -5.87 6.47
N PHE A 67 9.49 -6.54 5.33
CA PHE A 67 10.68 -7.21 4.79
C PHE A 67 11.80 -6.22 4.48
N ILE A 68 11.46 -5.07 3.90
CA ILE A 68 12.42 -3.99 3.60
C ILE A 68 13.01 -3.44 4.90
N LEU A 69 12.19 -3.17 5.92
CA LEU A 69 12.70 -2.74 7.22
C LEU A 69 13.73 -3.73 7.78
N LYS A 70 13.36 -5.02 7.82
CA LYS A 70 14.25 -6.08 8.30
C LYS A 70 15.54 -6.21 7.47
N PHE A 71 15.46 -6.04 6.15
CA PHE A 71 16.62 -6.13 5.26
C PHE A 71 17.60 -4.98 5.47
N TYR A 72 17.10 -3.78 5.80
CA TYR A 72 17.91 -2.61 6.11
C TYR A 72 18.30 -2.51 7.60
N GLU A 73 18.07 -3.57 8.40
CA GLU A 73 18.37 -3.65 9.83
C GLU A 73 17.69 -2.58 10.71
N TYR A 74 16.51 -2.09 10.29
CA TYR A 74 15.68 -1.15 11.05
C TYR A 74 14.49 -1.82 11.74
#